data_AF-A0AAV6PM87-F1
#
_entry.id   AF-A0AAV6PM87-F1
#
_cell.length_a   1.000
_cell.length_b   1.000
_cell.length_c   1.000
_cell.angle_alpha   90.00
_cell.angle_beta   90.00
_cell.angle_gamma   90.00
#
_symmetry.space_group_name_H-M   'P 1'
#
loop_
_entity.id
_entity.type
_entity.pdbx_description
1 polymer ?
#
loop_
_entity_poly.entity_id
_entity_poly.type
_entity_poly.pdbx_seq_one_letter_code
_entity_poly.pdbx_strand_id
1 'polypeptide(L)'
;MAVTENQCLDAPEMQARLFIGNTIFYVLQRTGVLQRLSRQENILHIRRLMNHTTKGLSFVKGHLPDLSESRQLSNDVVQELQRDYGDKVKDMLLDTDPVVEAAVVLCLYRNIKVLFEEKEQTYMSSCFRCLAFSTIPYLVLLSIGLFFTAKYFLYD
;
A
#
# COMPACT_ATOMS: atom_id res chain seq x y z
N MET A 1 -6.24 -34.99 16.30
CA MET A 1 -4.85 -34.54 16.09
C MET A 1 -4.76 -34.01 14.67
N ALA A 2 -4.79 -32.70 14.49
CA ALA A 2 -4.70 -32.08 13.17
C ALA A 2 -3.67 -30.96 13.24
N VAL A 3 -2.46 -31.32 12.80
CA VAL A 3 -1.45 -30.51 12.10
C VAL A 3 -1.60 -28.99 12.32
N THR A 4 -0.91 -28.44 13.30
CA THR A 4 -0.48 -27.03 13.22
C THR A 4 0.91 -27.03 12.61
N GLU A 5 0.95 -26.97 11.28
CA GLU A 5 2.16 -26.61 10.54
C GLU A 5 2.76 -25.37 11.19
N ASN A 6 4.00 -25.49 11.67
CA ASN A 6 4.90 -24.35 11.80
C ASN A 6 5.17 -23.85 10.37
N GLN A 7 4.22 -23.11 9.79
CA GLN A 7 4.45 -22.37 8.56
C GLN A 7 5.48 -21.29 8.91
N CYS A 8 6.73 -21.52 8.52
CA CYS A 8 7.69 -20.43 8.34
C CYS A 8 7.03 -19.45 7.38
N LEU A 9 6.61 -18.31 7.90
CA LEU A 9 6.13 -17.19 7.09
C LEU A 9 7.20 -16.89 6.03
N ASP A 10 6.80 -16.88 4.77
CA ASP A 10 7.67 -16.41 3.68
C ASP A 10 8.19 -15.02 4.09
N ALA A 11 9.49 -14.76 3.95
CA ALA A 11 10.10 -13.45 4.27
C ALA A 11 9.28 -12.21 3.83
N PRO A 12 8.67 -12.19 2.62
CA PRO A 12 7.75 -11.11 2.23
C PRO A 12 6.50 -10.99 3.10
N GLU A 13 5.88 -12.11 3.46
CA GLU A 13 4.69 -12.09 4.31
C GLU A 13 5.02 -11.55 5.70
N MET A 14 6.17 -11.92 6.26
CA MET A 14 6.62 -11.42 7.55
C MET A 14 6.84 -9.89 7.53
N GLN A 15 7.50 -9.37 6.49
CA GLN A 15 7.72 -7.93 6.34
C GLN A 15 6.41 -7.16 6.16
N ALA A 16 5.45 -7.69 5.39
CA ALA A 16 4.16 -7.05 5.23
C ALA A 16 3.37 -7.02 6.55
N ARG A 17 3.38 -8.11 7.32
CA ARG A 17 2.75 -8.14 8.66
C ARG A 17 3.39 -7.13 9.61
N LEU A 18 4.72 -6.98 9.59
CA LEU A 18 5.42 -5.96 10.37
C LEU A 18 5.01 -4.54 9.96
N PHE A 19 4.93 -4.27 8.67
CA PHE A 19 4.48 -2.97 8.15
C PHE A 19 3.06 -2.63 8.61
N ILE A 20 2.13 -3.58 8.49
CA ILE A 20 0.73 -3.41 8.92
C ILE A 20 0.65 -3.18 10.43
N GLY A 21 1.35 -4.00 11.22
CA GLY A 21 1.40 -3.85 12.67
C GLY A 21 1.96 -2.49 13.10
N ASN A 22 3.00 -2.01 12.42
CA ASN A 22 3.60 -0.70 12.71
C ASN A 22 2.67 0.45 12.32
N THR A 23 1.97 0.33 11.19
CA THR A 23 0.95 1.30 10.75
C THR A 23 -0.17 1.41 11.78
N ILE A 24 -0.72 0.27 12.21
CA ILE A 24 -1.78 0.22 13.24
C ILE A 24 -1.28 0.85 14.55
N PHE A 25 -0.07 0.51 14.99
CA PHE A 25 0.53 1.11 16.18
C PHE A 25 0.56 2.65 16.09
N TYR A 26 1.01 3.20 14.96
CA TYR A 26 1.03 4.65 14.78
C TYR A 26 -0.36 5.28 14.70
N VAL A 27 -1.34 4.61 14.09
CA VAL A 27 -2.74 5.07 14.08
C VAL A 27 -3.27 5.19 15.50
N LEU A 28 -3.09 4.15 16.32
CA LEU A 28 -3.52 4.14 17.72
C LEU A 28 -2.76 5.15 18.58
N GLN A 29 -1.48 5.36 18.28
CA GLN A 29 -0.65 6.35 18.97
C GLN A 29 -1.16 7.77 18.71
N ARG A 30 -1.41 8.10 17.44
CA ARG A 30 -1.84 9.45 17.00
C ARG A 30 -3.24 9.80 17.47
N THR A 31 -4.12 8.82 17.54
CA THR A 31 -5.50 8.98 18.04
C THR A 31 -5.57 8.97 19.57
N GLY A 32 -4.45 8.73 20.25
CA GLY A 32 -4.38 8.71 21.72
C GLY A 32 -5.08 7.50 22.35
N VAL A 33 -5.34 6.45 21.56
CA VAL A 33 -5.95 5.19 22.02
C VAL A 33 -4.97 4.44 22.94
N LEU A 34 -3.68 4.43 22.58
CA LEU A 34 -2.65 3.75 23.37
C LEU A 34 -2.55 4.23 24.82
N GLN A 35 -2.93 5.49 25.08
CA GLN A 35 -2.89 6.11 26.42
C GLN A 35 -4.05 5.68 27.31
N ARG A 36 -5.14 5.14 26.74
CA ARG A 36 -6.33 4.71 27.50
C ARG A 36 -6.32 3.23 27.83
N LEU A 37 -5.54 2.43 27.10
CA LEU A 37 -5.46 0.98 27.27
C LEU A 37 -4.16 0.59 28.00
N SER A 38 -4.21 -0.50 28.77
CA SER A 38 -3.02 -1.13 29.32
C SER A 38 -2.11 -1.67 28.22
N ARG A 39 -0.86 -1.98 28.56
CA ARG A 39 0.10 -2.56 27.61
C ARG A 39 -0.40 -3.87 27.00
N GLN A 40 -1.04 -4.72 27.80
CA GLN A 40 -1.58 -6.01 27.31
C GLN A 40 -2.77 -5.80 26.38
N GLU A 41 -3.68 -4.90 26.72
CA GLU A 41 -4.83 -4.56 25.89
C GLU A 41 -4.40 -3.96 24.55
N ASN A 42 -3.40 -3.07 24.56
CA ASN A 42 -2.81 -2.52 23.35
C ASN A 42 -2.24 -3.62 22.43
N ILE A 43 -1.50 -4.58 22.98
CA ILE A 43 -0.93 -5.70 22.20
C ILE A 43 -2.05 -6.56 21.60
N LEU A 44 -3.08 -6.87 22.38
CA LEU A 44 -4.22 -7.67 21.92
C LEU A 44 -5.00 -6.94 20.81
N HIS A 45 -5.22 -5.64 20.98
CA HIS A 45 -5.94 -4.81 20.04
C HIS A 45 -5.19 -4.69 18.70
N ILE A 46 -3.89 -4.38 18.74
CA ILE A 46 -3.03 -4.34 17.55
C ILE A 46 -3.03 -5.71 16.86
N ARG A 47 -2.87 -6.80 17.61
CA ARG A 47 -2.87 -8.16 17.05
C ARG A 47 -4.19 -8.49 16.36
N ARG A 48 -5.32 -8.10 16.96
CA ARG A 48 -6.65 -8.34 16.39
C ARG A 48 -6.85 -7.58 15.08
N LEU A 49 -6.59 -6.26 15.09
CA LEU A 49 -6.69 -5.42 13.90
C LEU A 49 -5.75 -5.90 12.78
N MET A 50 -4.51 -6.28 13.14
CA MET A 50 -3.54 -6.83 12.20
C MET A 50 -4.08 -8.11 11.56
N ASN A 51 -4.54 -9.08 12.37
CA ASN A 51 -5.06 -10.34 11.86
C ASN A 51 -6.25 -10.15 10.91
N HIS A 52 -7.15 -9.21 11.23
CA HIS A 52 -8.28 -8.89 10.36
C HIS A 52 -7.86 -8.20 9.07
N THR A 53 -6.93 -7.26 9.14
CA THR A 53 -6.41 -6.54 7.97
C THR A 53 -5.63 -7.48 7.04
N THR A 54 -4.84 -8.41 7.59
CA THR A 54 -4.04 -9.36 6.81
C THR A 54 -4.87 -10.44 6.13
N LYS A 55 -6.05 -10.80 6.66
CA LYS A 55 -6.91 -11.84 6.08
C LYS A 55 -7.42 -11.49 4.66
N GLY A 56 -7.52 -10.21 4.33
CA GLY A 56 -7.99 -9.74 3.02
C GLY A 56 -6.86 -9.43 2.02
N LEU A 57 -5.60 -9.49 2.43
CA LEU A 57 -4.46 -9.10 1.62
C LEU A 57 -3.79 -10.32 0.98
N SER A 58 -3.81 -10.39 -0.35
CA SER A 58 -2.92 -11.27 -1.10
C SER A 58 -1.56 -10.57 -1.19
N PHE A 59 -0.58 -11.05 -0.43
CA PHE A 59 0.79 -10.51 -0.48
C PHE A 59 1.41 -10.84 -1.84
N VAL A 60 1.41 -9.88 -2.76
CA VAL A 60 2.02 -10.06 -4.08
C VAL A 60 3.53 -10.18 -3.89
N LYS A 61 4.08 -11.32 -4.32
CA LYS A 61 5.52 -11.58 -4.31
C LYS A 61 6.21 -10.62 -5.28
N GLY A 62 6.80 -9.55 -4.77
CA GLY A 62 7.62 -8.65 -5.59
C GLY A 62 7.88 -7.27 -5.00
N HIS A 63 7.01 -6.77 -4.12
CA HIS A 63 7.22 -5.43 -3.56
C HIS A 63 6.66 -5.29 -2.15
N LEU A 64 7.55 -4.98 -1.20
CA LEU A 64 7.21 -4.78 0.20
C LEU A 64 7.42 -3.31 0.54
N PRO A 65 6.43 -2.64 1.15
CA PRO A 65 6.58 -1.26 1.55
C PRO A 65 7.67 -1.12 2.60
N ASP A 66 8.38 -0.01 2.53
CA ASP A 66 9.39 0.33 3.52
C ASP A 66 8.68 0.68 4.84
N LEU A 67 9.24 0.24 5.96
CA LEU A 67 8.74 0.59 7.29
C LEU A 67 8.71 2.10 7.50
N SER A 68 9.57 2.86 6.82
CA SER A 68 9.54 4.34 6.87
C SER A 68 8.19 4.92 6.41
N GLU A 69 7.51 4.27 5.45
CA GLU A 69 6.23 4.71 4.88
C GLU A 69 5.05 4.45 5.83
N SER A 70 5.20 3.54 6.80
CA SER A 70 4.14 3.22 7.76
C SER A 70 3.69 4.43 8.58
N ARG A 71 4.63 5.35 8.87
CA ARG A 71 4.32 6.59 9.59
C ARG A 71 3.50 7.55 8.73
N GLN A 72 3.80 7.66 7.43
CA GLN A 72 3.02 8.50 6.52
C GLN A 72 1.65 7.89 6.28
N LEU A 73 1.58 6.60 5.98
CA LEU A 73 0.31 5.89 5.79
C LEU A 73 -0.61 6.00 7.02
N SER A 74 -0.04 5.96 8.23
CA SER A 74 -0.83 6.16 9.45
C SER A 74 -1.44 7.57 9.55
N ASN A 75 -0.83 8.60 8.96
CA ASN A 75 -1.47 9.93 8.86
C ASN A 75 -2.70 9.86 7.98
N ASP A 76 -2.54 9.26 6.80
CA ASP A 76 -3.58 9.24 5.78
C ASP A 76 -4.79 8.45 6.28
N VAL A 77 -4.55 7.32 6.94
CA VAL A 77 -5.59 6.53 7.63
C VAL A 77 -6.27 7.35 8.72
N VAL A 78 -5.52 8.06 9.57
CA VAL A 78 -6.13 8.90 10.63
C VAL A 78 -6.95 10.03 10.02
N GLN A 79 -6.49 10.66 8.94
CA GLN A 79 -7.24 11.71 8.25
C GLN A 79 -8.51 11.19 7.61
N GLU A 80 -8.49 10.01 6.98
CA GLU A 80 -9.70 9.38 6.42
C GLU A 80 -10.69 9.02 7.54
N LEU A 81 -10.22 8.40 8.62
CA LEU A 81 -11.07 8.12 9.79
C LEU A 81 -11.65 9.41 10.38
N GLN A 82 -10.87 10.48 10.49
CA GLN A 82 -11.34 11.78 11.00
C GLN A 82 -12.34 12.43 10.05
N ARG A 83 -12.22 12.23 8.74
CA ARG A 83 -13.21 12.71 7.78
C ARG A 83 -14.55 11.99 7.96
N ASP A 84 -14.51 10.69 8.20
CA ASP A 84 -15.72 9.85 8.27
C ASP A 84 -16.40 9.91 9.65
N TYR A 85 -15.61 10.02 10.73
CA TYR A 85 -16.10 9.92 12.11
C TYR A 85 -15.85 11.17 12.97
N GLY A 86 -15.15 12.18 12.44
CA GLY A 86 -14.86 13.43 13.14
C GLY A 86 -14.06 13.21 14.42
N ASP A 87 -14.45 13.91 15.48
CA ASP A 87 -13.79 13.82 16.79
C ASP A 87 -14.01 12.47 17.49
N LYS A 88 -14.94 11.65 17.00
CA LYS A 88 -15.29 10.35 17.60
C LYS A 88 -14.35 9.22 17.20
N VAL A 89 -13.36 9.46 16.33
CA VAL A 89 -12.39 8.44 15.89
C VAL A 89 -11.73 7.72 17.07
N LYS A 90 -11.40 8.46 18.14
CA LYS A 90 -10.78 7.86 19.32
C LYS A 90 -11.70 6.86 20.01
N ASP A 91 -12.96 7.24 20.19
CA ASP A 91 -13.94 6.38 20.87
C ASP A 91 -14.34 5.20 19.97
N MET A 92 -14.40 5.42 18.65
CA MET A 92 -14.58 4.38 17.64
C MET A 92 -13.46 3.33 17.68
N LEU A 93 -12.20 3.75 17.76
CA LEU A 93 -11.06 2.83 17.82
C LEU A 93 -10.97 2.07 19.15
N LEU A 94 -11.61 2.59 20.21
CA LEU A 94 -11.73 1.88 21.49
C LEU A 94 -12.93 0.93 21.51
N ASP A 95 -13.87 1.10 20.59
CA ASP A 95 -15.06 0.29 20.53
C ASP A 95 -14.70 -1.15 20.13
N THR A 96 -15.39 -2.08 20.76
CA THR A 96 -15.27 -3.52 20.47
C THR A 96 -16.40 -4.00 19.56
N ASP A 97 -17.28 -3.10 19.11
CA ASP A 97 -18.32 -3.41 18.15
C ASP A 97 -17.70 -3.93 16.84
N PRO A 98 -18.09 -5.15 16.38
CA PRO A 98 -17.54 -5.75 15.18
C PRO A 98 -17.81 -4.94 13.90
N VAL A 99 -18.89 -4.14 13.84
CA VAL A 99 -19.21 -3.28 12.70
C VAL A 99 -18.21 -2.12 12.62
N VAL A 100 -17.92 -1.54 13.78
CA VAL A 100 -16.95 -0.46 13.94
C VAL A 100 -15.54 -0.95 13.61
N GLU A 101 -15.17 -2.12 14.15
CA GLU A 101 -13.89 -2.76 13.86
C GLU A 101 -13.72 -3.06 12.36
N ALA A 102 -14.77 -3.55 11.69
CA ALA A 102 -14.77 -3.81 10.25
C ALA A 102 -14.53 -2.54 9.42
N ALA A 103 -15.12 -1.41 9.81
CA ALA A 103 -14.92 -0.13 9.13
C ALA A 103 -13.47 0.37 9.25
N VAL A 104 -12.87 0.24 10.44
CA VAL A 104 -11.45 0.58 10.66
C VAL A 104 -10.53 -0.33 9.84
N VAL A 105 -10.80 -1.64 9.85
CA VAL A 105 -10.05 -2.62 9.07
C VAL A 105 -10.18 -2.33 7.57
N LEU A 106 -11.36 -1.94 7.09
CA LEU A 106 -11.57 -1.60 5.69
C LEU A 106 -10.79 -0.33 5.28
N CYS A 107 -10.77 0.69 6.13
CA CYS A 107 -9.98 1.91 5.89
C CYS A 107 -8.47 1.59 5.85
N LEU A 108 -7.96 0.83 6.83
CA LEU A 108 -6.58 0.34 6.83
C LEU A 108 -6.27 -0.44 5.57
N TYR A 109 -7.11 -1.43 5.24
CA TYR A 109 -6.96 -2.27 4.06
C TYR A 109 -6.89 -1.46 2.77
N ARG A 110 -7.79 -0.48 2.59
CA ARG A 110 -7.85 0.36 1.38
C ARG A 110 -6.58 1.17 1.20
N ASN A 111 -6.13 1.86 2.25
CA ASN A 111 -4.90 2.67 2.19
C ASN A 111 -3.67 1.81 1.93
N ILE A 112 -3.58 0.67 2.62
CA ILE A 112 -2.51 -0.30 2.41
C ILE A 112 -2.52 -0.81 0.97
N LYS A 113 -3.69 -1.23 0.46
CA LYS A 113 -3.86 -1.74 -0.90
C LYS A 113 -3.47 -0.71 -1.96
N VAL A 114 -3.90 0.54 -1.83
CA VAL A 114 -3.51 1.64 -2.73
C VAL A 114 -1.99 1.77 -2.77
N LEU A 115 -1.32 1.73 -1.62
CA LEU A 115 0.14 1.85 -1.56
C LEU A 115 0.86 0.67 -2.23
N PHE A 116 0.30 -0.54 -2.12
CA PHE A 116 0.80 -1.72 -2.83
C PHE A 116 0.57 -1.63 -4.36
N GLU A 117 -0.58 -1.12 -4.81
CA GLU A 117 -0.95 -1.02 -6.23
C GLU A 117 -0.32 0.19 -6.95
N GLU A 118 -0.20 1.35 -6.29
CA GLU A 118 0.34 2.59 -6.86
C GLU A 118 1.83 2.45 -7.20
N LYS A 119 2.57 1.64 -6.44
CA LYS A 119 3.97 1.33 -6.72
C LYS A 119 4.17 0.43 -7.94
N GLU A 120 3.20 -0.43 -8.26
CA GLU A 120 3.21 -1.25 -9.47
C GLU A 120 3.03 -0.38 -10.73
N GLN A 121 2.13 0.62 -10.67
CA GLN A 121 1.90 1.57 -11.77
C GLN A 121 3.06 2.54 -11.98
N THR A 122 3.70 3.02 -10.90
CA THR A 122 4.82 3.95 -11.02
C THR A 122 6.02 3.30 -11.72
N TYR A 123 6.25 2.00 -11.48
CA TYR A 123 7.30 1.23 -12.14
C TYR A 123 7.02 1.03 -13.64
N MET A 124 5.78 0.68 -14.00
CA MET A 124 5.34 0.56 -15.40
C MET A 124 5.43 1.90 -16.16
N SER A 125 5.00 3.01 -15.54
CA SER A 125 5.08 4.36 -16.12
C SER A 125 6.53 4.82 -16.34
N SER A 126 7.42 4.54 -15.38
CA SER A 126 8.84 4.87 -15.50
C SER A 126 9.50 4.08 -16.64
N CYS A 127 9.17 2.80 -16.77
CA CYS A 127 9.66 1.95 -17.87
C CYS A 127 9.14 2.44 -19.23
N PHE A 128 7.85 2.83 -19.31
CA PHE A 128 7.25 3.36 -20.54
C PHE A 128 7.85 4.71 -20.96
N ARG A 129 8.15 5.62 -20.01
CA ARG A 129 8.84 6.88 -20.33
C ARG A 129 10.25 6.62 -20.88
N CYS A 130 11.00 5.70 -20.28
CA CYS A 130 12.32 5.32 -20.79
C CYS A 130 12.26 4.73 -22.21
N LEU A 131 11.29 3.86 -22.47
CA LEU A 131 11.09 3.25 -23.80
C LEU A 131 10.59 4.27 -24.84
N ALA A 132 9.73 5.21 -24.45
CA ALA A 132 9.27 6.28 -25.34
C ALA A 132 10.43 7.21 -25.72
N PHE A 133 11.26 7.62 -24.76
CA PHE A 133 12.42 8.48 -25.04
C PHE A 133 13.47 7.80 -25.92
N SER A 134 13.65 6.47 -25.82
CA SER A 134 14.59 5.76 -26.67
C SER A 134 14.06 5.53 -28.09
N THR A 135 12.76 5.28 -28.27
CA THR A 135 12.17 4.90 -29.57
C THR A 135 11.81 6.10 -30.47
N ILE A 136 11.39 7.22 -29.89
CA ILE A 136 11.04 8.45 -30.63
C ILE A 136 12.17 8.93 -31.59
N PRO A 137 13.46 9.05 -31.18
CA PRO A 137 14.50 9.52 -32.09
C PRO A 137 14.74 8.58 -33.27
N TYR A 138 14.60 7.26 -33.10
CA TYR A 138 14.72 6.32 -34.21
C TYR A 138 13.59 6.48 -35.22
N LEU A 139 12.35 6.67 -34.78
CA LEU A 139 11.21 6.90 -35.67
C LEU A 139 11.33 8.21 -36.44
N VAL A 140 11.82 9.27 -35.79
CA VAL A 140 12.08 10.56 -36.44
C VAL A 140 13.16 10.41 -37.51
N LEU A 141 14.29 9.78 -37.21
CA LEU A 141 15.36 9.53 -38.19
C LEU A 141 14.88 8.69 -39.38
N LEU A 142 14.05 7.68 -39.12
CA LEU A 142 13.50 6.81 -40.18
C LEU A 142 12.53 7.59 -41.08
N SER A 143 11.71 8.48 -40.52
CA SER A 143 10.81 9.35 -41.29
C SER A 143 11.57 10.36 -42.16
N ILE A 144 12.67 10.93 -41.63
CA ILE A 144 13.54 11.84 -42.38
C ILE A 144 14.21 11.08 -43.53
N GLY A 145 14.76 9.89 -43.26
CA GLY A 145 15.37 9.04 -44.28
C GLY A 145 14.41 8.69 -45.41
N LEU A 146 13.17 8.29 -45.08
CA LEU A 146 12.12 7.99 -46.06
C LEU A 146 11.70 9.23 -46.87
N PHE A 147 11.65 10.41 -46.25
CA PHE A 147 11.34 11.64 -46.95
C PHE A 147 12.44 11.99 -47.98
N PHE A 148 13.71 11.83 -47.61
CA PHE A 148 14.83 12.06 -48.51
C PHE A 148 14.88 11.03 -49.66
N THR A 149 14.65 9.74 -49.39
CA THR A 149 14.64 8.72 -50.46
C THR A 149 13.46 8.91 -51.41
N ALA A 150 12.27 9.24 -50.91
CA ALA A 150 11.11 9.52 -51.76
C ALA A 150 11.32 10.76 -52.64
N LYS A 151 11.97 11.80 -52.12
CA LYS A 151 12.36 13.00 -52.90
C LYS A 151 13.38 12.67 -53.99
N TYR A 152 14.34 11.81 -53.70
CA TYR A 152 15.36 11.41 -54.67
C TYR A 152 14.75 10.61 -55.83
N PHE A 153 13.82 9.70 -55.55
CA PHE A 153 13.15 8.87 -56.55
C PHE A 153 12.16 9.63 -57.46
N LEU A 154 11.76 10.85 -57.08
CA LEU A 154 10.83 11.69 -57.85
C LEU A 154 11.54 12.71 -58.76
N TYR A 155 12.87 12.80 -58.67
CA TYR A 155 13.70 13.75 -59.42
C TYR A 155 14.68 13.08 -60.40
N ASP A 156 14.70 11.74 -60.46
CA ASP A 156 15.22 10.93 -61.57
C ASP A 156 14.06 10.52 -62.50
#